data_AF-A0A7J2J5B0-F1
#
_entry.id   AF-A0A7J2J5B0-F1
#
_cell.length_a   1.000
_cell.length_b   1.000
_cell.length_c   1.000
_cell.angle_alpha   90.00
_cell.angle_beta   90.00
_cell.angle_gamma   90.00
#
_symmetry.space_group_name_H-M   'P 1'
#
loop_
_entity.id
_entity.type
_entity.pdbx_description
1 polymer ?
#
loop_
_entity_poly.entity_id
_entity_poly.type
_entity_poly.pdbx_seq_one_letter_code
_entity_poly.pdbx_strand_id
1 'polypeptide(L)' 'YCLLCWIYCPDAAISRLEEENKVEVNYEYCKGCGICSQVCPVKAIEMVRR' A
#
# COMPACT_ATOMS: atom_id res chain seq x y z
N TYR A 1 -12.56 -0.51 -6.85
CA TYR A 1 -12.48 -0.16 -5.41
C TYR A 1 -11.04 0.19 -5.10
N CYS A 2 -10.77 1.36 -4.52
CA CYS A 2 -9.42 1.84 -4.19
C CYS A 2 -9.24 1.95 -2.67
N LEU A 3 -8.01 2.23 -2.22
CA LEU A 3 -7.65 2.47 -0.80
C LEU A 3 -7.64 1.25 0.13
N LEU A 4 -7.84 0.02 -0.39
CA LEU A 4 -7.66 -1.20 0.42
C LEU A 4 -6.23 -1.34 0.93
N CYS A 5 -5.24 -1.01 0.11
CA CYS A 5 -3.85 -1.05 0.52
C CYS A 5 -3.59 -0.18 1.76
N TRP A 6 -4.21 1.01 1.82
CA TRP A 6 -4.15 1.91 2.96
C TRP A 6 -4.86 1.35 4.18
N ILE A 7 -6.11 0.91 4.03
CA ILE A 7 -6.95 0.42 5.13
C ILE A 7 -6.40 -0.87 5.76
N TYR A 8 -5.88 -1.79 4.94
CA TYR A 8 -5.42 -3.11 5.38
C TYR A 8 -3.92 -3.18 5.70
N CYS A 9 -3.18 -2.07 5.61
CA CYS A 9 -1.78 -2.07 6.01
C CYS A 9 -1.68 -2.20 7.55
N PRO A 10 -1.18 -3.31 8.09
CA PRO A 10 -1.13 -3.53 9.54
C PRO A 10 -0.17 -2.57 10.24
N ASP A 11 0.86 -2.12 9.51
CA ASP A 11 1.86 -1.19 9.99
C ASP A 11 1.50 0.27 9.69
N ALA A 12 0.34 0.56 9.09
CA ALA A 12 0.00 1.91 8.64
C ALA A 12 1.12 2.61 7.81
N ALA A 13 1.91 1.82 7.07
CA ALA A 13 3.05 2.31 6.28
C ALA A 13 2.63 2.98 4.96
N ILE A 14 1.33 3.17 4.73
CA ILE A 14 0.77 3.77 3.52
C ILE A 14 0.05 5.05 3.93
N SER A 15 0.36 6.15 3.27
CA SER A 15 -0.27 7.46 3.50
C SER A 15 -1.20 7.81 2.33
N ARG A 16 -2.38 8.35 2.63
CA ARG A 16 -3.31 8.88 1.62
C ARG A 16 -3.09 10.38 1.46
N LEU A 17 -2.73 10.81 0.27
CA LEU A 17 -2.56 12.22 -0.10
C LEU A 17 -3.86 12.67 -0.79
N GLU A 18 -4.78 13.26 -0.02
CA GLU A 18 -6.14 13.56 -0.50
C GLU A 18 -6.16 14.58 -1.64
N GLU A 19 -5.36 15.65 -1.53
CA GLU A 19 -5.28 16.72 -2.52
C GLU A 19 -4.79 16.23 -3.89
N GLU A 20 -3.92 15.22 -3.90
CA GLU A 20 -3.34 14.64 -5.11
C GLU A 20 -4.06 13.37 -5.58
N ASN A 21 -5.05 12.89 -4.82
CA ASN A 21 -5.72 11.60 -5.05
C ASN A 21 -4.72 10.43 -5.24
N LYS A 22 -3.66 10.40 -4.43
CA LYS A 22 -2.57 9.41 -4.47
C LYS A 22 -2.39 8.70 -3.13
N VAL A 23 -1.64 7.61 -3.19
CA VAL A 23 -1.11 6.92 -2.00
C VAL A 23 0.41 6.83 -2.10
N GLU A 24 1.09 6.98 -0.98
CA GLU A 24 2.54 6.85 -0.87
C GLU A 24 2.88 5.74 0.14
N VAL A 25 3.87 4.90 -0.19
CA VAL A 25 4.36 3.84 0.69
C VAL A 25 5.63 4.34 1.37
N ASN A 26 5.63 4.39 2.70
CA ASN A 26 6.84 4.61 3.47
C ASN A 26 7.63 3.29 3.55
N TYR A 27 8.67 3.16 2.73
CA TYR A 27 9.50 1.96 2.65
C TYR A 27 10.38 1.72 3.89
N GLU A 28 10.65 2.76 4.70
CA GLU A 28 11.40 2.59 5.95
C GLU A 28 10.55 1.91 7.03
N TYR A 29 9.24 2.21 7.06
CA TYR A 29 8.32 1.61 8.00
C TYR A 29 7.73 0.28 7.49
N CYS A 30 7.61 0.13 6.16
CA CYS A 30 7.08 -1.06 5.51
C CYS A 30 7.87 -2.33 5.89
N LYS A 31 7.16 -3.34 6.41
CA LYS A 31 7.76 -4.65 6.77
C LYS A 31 7.73 -5.68 5.64
N GLY A 32 7.17 -5.32 4.49
CA GLY A 32 7.10 -6.21 3.33
C GLY A 32 6.11 -7.37 3.47
N CYS A 33 5.06 -7.24 4.28
CA CYS A 33 4.07 -8.31 4.50
C CYS A 33 3.26 -8.70 3.25
N GLY A 34 3.17 -7.83 2.25
CA GLY A 34 2.52 -8.10 0.96
C GLY A 34 1.00 -8.00 0.95
N ILE A 35 0.35 -7.71 2.09
CA ILE A 35 -1.12 -7.59 2.20
C ILE A 35 -1.66 -6.57 1.20
N CYS A 36 -1.01 -5.41 1.09
CA CYS A 36 -1.40 -4.35 0.16
C CYS A 36 -1.50 -4.82 -1.30
N SER A 37 -0.59 -5.69 -1.75
CA SER A 37 -0.61 -6.30 -3.08
C SER A 37 -1.74 -7.31 -3.23
N GLN A 38 -1.98 -8.16 -2.22
CA GLN A 38 -3.02 -9.19 -2.23
C GLN A 38 -4.44 -8.60 -2.26
N VAL A 39 -4.69 -7.54 -1.50
CA VAL A 39 -6.02 -6.92 -1.41
C VAL A 39 -6.35 -6.00 -2.58
N CYS A 40 -5.36 -5.64 -3.42
CA CYS A 40 -5.59 -4.71 -4.52
C CYS A 40 -6.31 -5.39 -5.69
N PRO A 41 -7.58 -5.03 -6.00
CA PRO A 41 -8.37 -5.72 -7.02
C PRO A 41 -7.84 -5.49 -8.44
N VAL A 42 -7.12 -4.37 -8.65
CA VAL A 42 -6.52 -3.99 -9.93
C VAL A 42 -5.03 -4.35 -10.02
N LYS A 43 -4.48 -5.02 -9.00
CA LYS A 43 -3.07 -5.46 -8.95
C LYS A 43 -2.06 -4.34 -9.23
N ALA A 44 -2.30 -3.15 -8.68
CA ALA A 44 -1.43 -1.98 -8.88
C ALA A 44 -0.10 -2.03 -8.10
N ILE A 45 0.15 -3.08 -7.31
CA ILE A 45 1.31 -3.20 -6.42
C ILE A 45 2.00 -4.53 -6.69
N GLU A 46 3.29 -4.46 -7.01
CA GLU A 46 4.16 -5.62 -7.20
C GLU A 46 5.17 -5.74 -6.06
N MET A 47 5.30 -6.94 -5.48
CA MET A 47 6.29 -7.22 -4.45
C MET A 47 7.56 -7.74 -5.10
N VAL A 48 8.67 -7.01 -4.96
CA VAL A 48 9.99 -7.42 -5.47
C VAL A 48 10.89 -7.89 -4.32
N ARG A 49 11.69 -8.93 -4.57
CA ARG A 49 12.76 -9.35 -3.66
C ARG A 49 14.07 -8.75 -4.14
N ARG A 50 14.87 -8.22 -3.22
CA ARG A 50 16.26 -7.83 -3.49
C ARG A 50 17.17 -9.05 -3.44
#